data_AF-A0A0P9GYP4-F1
#
_entry.id   AF-A0A0P9GYP4-F1
#
_cell.length_a   1.000
_cell.length_b   1.000
_cell.length_c   1.000
_cell.angle_alpha   90.00
_cell.angle_beta   90.00
_cell.angle_gamma   90.00
#
_symmetry.space_group_name_H-M   'P 1'
#
loop_
_entity.id
_entity.type
_entity.pdbx_description
1 polymer ?
#
loop_
_entity_poly.entity_id
_entity_poly.type
_entity_poly.pdbx_seq_one_letter_code
_entity_poly.pdbx_strand_id
1 'polypeptide(L)'
;MFTRLGQGEWTSHDLRKVARTGWADIGIDHLIGELLINHAMGHNVKVYIQSDVMSRKRDALEKWHAHLDSKGLNRIQTLTGFRSGDSGNGLQATEHKGCNPIQESTIGEV
;
A
#
# COMPACT_ATOMS: atom_id res chain seq x y z
N MET A 1 -6.44 -8.27 -4.97
CA MET A 1 -5.54 -7.79 -6.06
C MET A 1 -4.11 -8.24 -5.86
N PHE A 2 -3.39 -7.79 -4.81
CA PHE A 2 -1.97 -8.13 -4.60
C PHE A 2 -1.70 -9.61 -4.31
N THR A 3 -2.56 -10.27 -3.54
CA THR A 3 -2.45 -11.74 -3.32
C THR A 3 -2.44 -12.53 -4.62
N ARG A 4 -3.18 -12.06 -5.64
CA ARG A 4 -3.17 -12.66 -6.98
C ARG A 4 -1.82 -12.44 -7.69
N LEU A 5 -1.26 -11.23 -7.58
CA LEU A 5 0.06 -10.92 -8.15
C LEU A 5 1.18 -11.72 -7.47
N GLY A 6 1.07 -11.94 -6.16
CA GLY A 6 1.98 -12.77 -5.39
C GLY A 6 1.69 -14.27 -5.46
N GLN A 7 0.68 -14.71 -6.22
CA GLN A 7 0.28 -16.12 -6.35
C GLN A 7 0.04 -16.83 -4.99
N GLY A 8 -0.37 -16.08 -3.96
CA GLY A 8 -0.56 -16.59 -2.60
C GLY A 8 0.68 -16.53 -1.69
N GLU A 9 1.88 -16.33 -2.23
CA GLU A 9 3.14 -16.30 -1.47
C GLU A 9 3.31 -15.01 -0.65
N TRP A 10 2.72 -13.91 -1.13
CA TRP A 10 2.74 -12.64 -0.41
C TRP A 10 1.50 -11.80 -0.72
N THR A 11 1.18 -10.91 0.21
CA THR A 11 0.06 -9.97 0.14
C THR A 11 0.55 -8.53 0.20
N SER A 12 -0.35 -7.56 -0.01
CA SER A 12 -0.02 -6.14 0.21
C SER A 12 0.40 -5.84 1.65
N HIS A 13 -0.06 -6.63 2.61
CA HIS A 13 0.34 -6.49 4.01
C HIS A 13 1.81 -6.84 4.21
N ASP A 14 2.31 -7.85 3.50
CA ASP A 14 3.72 -8.26 3.59
C ASP A 14 4.64 -7.21 2.95
N LEU A 15 4.20 -6.58 1.85
CA LEU A 15 4.93 -5.42 1.29
C LEU A 15 5.03 -4.27 2.30
N ARG A 16 3.97 -4.02 3.07
CA ARG A 16 3.99 -3.01 4.14
C ARG A 16 4.99 -3.37 5.25
N LYS A 17 5.08 -4.65 5.63
CA LYS A 17 6.09 -5.14 6.59
C LYS A 17 7.51 -4.97 6.05
N VAL A 18 7.74 -5.38 4.80
CA VAL A 18 9.07 -5.24 4.14
C VAL A 18 9.51 -3.78 4.09
N ALA A 19 8.63 -2.87 3.66
CA ALA A 19 8.94 -1.44 3.67
C ALA A 19 9.26 -0.95 5.09
N ARG A 20 8.47 -1.37 6.09
CA ARG A 20 8.67 -0.94 7.47
C ARG A 20 10.01 -1.41 8.05
N THR A 21 10.38 -2.67 7.82
CA THR A 21 11.68 -3.21 8.23
C THR A 21 12.82 -2.51 7.48
N GLY A 22 12.72 -2.40 6.16
CA GLY A 22 13.75 -1.74 5.35
C GLY A 22 13.98 -0.27 5.75
N TRP A 23 12.93 0.45 6.13
CA TRP A 23 13.07 1.81 6.68
C TRP A 23 13.82 1.85 8.01
N ALA A 24 13.55 0.90 8.92
CA ALA A 24 14.29 0.79 10.17
C ALA A 24 15.78 0.51 9.90
N ASP A 25 16.07 -0.40 8.97
CA ASP A 25 17.43 -0.80 8.62
C ASP A 25 18.27 0.36 8.05
N ILE A 26 17.64 1.31 7.36
CA ILE A 26 18.30 2.52 6.83
C ILE A 26 18.20 3.74 7.77
N GLY A 27 17.79 3.51 9.03
CA GLY A 27 17.78 4.54 10.08
C GLY A 27 16.65 5.57 9.95
N ILE A 28 15.54 5.24 9.30
CA ILE A 28 14.33 6.08 9.34
C ILE A 28 13.69 5.94 10.72
N ASP A 29 13.40 7.10 11.32
CA ASP A 29 12.77 7.19 12.63
C ASP A 29 11.46 6.41 12.71
N HIS A 30 11.22 5.77 13.86
CA HIS A 30 10.11 4.86 14.05
C HIS A 30 8.77 5.55 13.78
N LEU A 31 8.58 6.75 14.34
CA LEU A 31 7.38 7.55 14.14
C LEU A 31 7.13 7.84 12.65
N ILE A 32 8.16 8.32 11.95
CA ILE A 32 8.04 8.66 10.53
C ILE A 32 7.65 7.40 9.72
N GLY A 33 8.24 6.25 10.05
CA GLY A 33 7.86 4.96 9.47
C GLY A 33 6.38 4.61 9.69
N GLU A 34 5.87 4.72 10.93
CA GLU A 34 4.46 4.45 11.23
C GLU A 34 3.51 5.42 10.48
N LEU A 35 3.87 6.70 10.40
CA LEU A 35 3.08 7.70 9.70
C LEU A 35 3.08 7.50 8.17
N LEU A 36 4.15 6.95 7.59
CA LEU A 36 4.24 6.66 6.17
C LEU A 36 3.33 5.48 5.76
N ILE A 37 3.18 4.47 6.63
CA ILE A 37 2.22 3.37 6.40
C ILE A 37 0.79 3.68 6.88
N ASN A 38 0.56 4.91 7.33
CA ASN A 38 -0.70 5.39 7.90
C ASN A 38 -1.22 4.49 9.04
N HIS A 39 -0.32 4.06 9.92
CA HIS A 39 -0.70 3.27 11.08
C HIS A 39 -1.41 4.15 12.11
N ALA A 40 -2.46 3.61 12.74
CA ALA A 40 -3.11 4.25 13.87
C ALA A 40 -2.09 4.36 15.02
N MET A 41 -1.79 5.59 15.40
CA MET A 41 -0.89 5.85 16.52
C MET A 41 -1.62 5.61 17.84
N GLY A 42 -0.94 4.99 18.80
CA GLY A 42 -1.39 4.97 20.19
C GLY A 42 -1.53 6.39 20.76
N HIS A 43 -2.26 6.52 21.86
CA HIS A 43 -2.75 7.78 22.46
C HIS A 43 -1.68 8.83 22.89
N ASN A 44 -0.39 8.64 22.55
CA ASN A 44 0.73 9.40 23.10
C ASN A 44 1.67 10.02 22.05
N VAL A 45 1.21 10.22 20.81
CA VAL A 45 2.04 10.92 19.82
C VAL A 45 1.89 12.42 19.99
N LYS A 46 2.77 12.92 20.86
CA LYS A 46 3.11 14.31 21.19
C LYS A 46 3.00 15.24 19.97
N VAL A 47 2.47 16.44 20.19
CA VAL A 47 2.30 17.52 19.21
C VAL A 47 3.56 17.67 18.34
N TYR A 48 3.44 17.28 17.07
CA TYR A 48 4.45 17.56 16.06
C TYR A 48 4.09 18.84 15.31
N ILE A 49 5.09 19.67 15.04
CA ILE A 49 4.94 20.74 14.07
C ILE A 49 4.76 20.08 12.71
N GLN A 50 3.58 20.24 12.11
CA GLN A 50 3.18 19.54 10.88
C GLN A 50 4.19 19.70 9.73
N SER A 51 4.85 20.86 9.63
CA SER A 51 5.87 21.13 8.61
C SER A 51 7.13 20.27 8.77
N ASP A 52 7.57 20.01 10.01
CA ASP A 52 8.73 19.14 10.30
C ASP A 52 8.44 17.69 9.90
N VAL A 53 7.25 17.18 10.24
CA VAL A 53 6.85 15.81 9.89
C VAL A 53 6.78 15.61 8.38
N MET A 54 6.26 16.59 7.63
CA MET A 54 6.18 16.48 6.18
C MET A 54 7.57 16.47 5.52
N SER A 55 8.51 17.30 6.01
CA SER A 55 9.90 17.27 5.55
C SER A 55 10.54 15.92 5.83
N ARG A 56 10.41 15.41 7.06
CA ARG A 56 10.99 14.13 7.46
C ARG A 56 10.41 12.93 6.70
N LYS A 57 9.11 12.96 6.36
CA LYS A 57 8.47 11.97 5.48
C LYS A 57 9.07 12.00 4.07
N ARG A 58 9.28 13.19 3.51
CA ARG A 58 9.94 13.36 2.20
C ARG A 58 11.35 12.77 2.24
N ASP A 59 12.16 13.19 3.20
CA ASP A 59 13.55 12.73 3.33
C ASP A 59 13.63 11.20 3.48
N ALA A 60 12.69 10.61 4.23
CA ALA A 60 12.59 9.16 4.38
C ALA A 60 12.28 8.45 3.05
N LEU A 61 11.35 8.98 2.25
CA LEU A 61 11.01 8.41 0.94
C LEU A 61 12.14 8.59 -0.07
N GLU A 62 12.85 9.72 -0.05
CA GLU A 62 14.02 9.94 -0.91
C GLU A 62 15.16 8.97 -0.58
N LYS A 63 15.46 8.76 0.71
CA LYS A 63 16.40 7.73 1.16
C LYS A 63 15.97 6.34 0.74
N TRP A 64 14.68 6.03 0.86
CA TRP A 64 14.13 4.75 0.44
C TRP A 64 14.27 4.53 -1.07
N HIS A 65 13.98 5.54 -1.89
CA HIS A 65 14.19 5.47 -3.34
C HIS A 65 15.66 5.20 -3.68
N ALA A 66 16.60 5.96 -3.09
CA ALA A 66 18.03 5.74 -3.29
C ALA A 66 18.47 4.33 -2.87
N HIS A 67 17.91 3.82 -1.76
CA HIS A 67 18.18 2.46 -1.30
C HIS A 67 17.66 1.41 -2.30
N LEU A 68 16.46 1.57 -2.84
CA LEU A 68 15.90 0.66 -3.84
C LEU A 68 16.65 0.74 -5.18
N ASP A 69 17.08 1.93 -5.59
CA ASP A 69 17.90 2.10 -6.78
C ASP A 69 19.25 1.39 -6.65
N SER A 70 19.87 1.42 -5.45
CA SER A 70 21.08 0.66 -5.17
C SER A 70 20.87 -0.87 -5.28
N LYS A 71 19.63 -1.34 -5.10
CA LYS A 71 19.22 -2.73 -5.29
C LYS A 71 18.76 -3.07 -6.72
N GLY A 72 18.85 -2.11 -7.65
CA GLY A 72 18.56 -2.33 -9.06
C GLY A 72 17.18 -1.87 -9.52
N LEU A 73 16.40 -1.16 -8.69
CA LEU A 73 15.11 -0.59 -9.10
C LEU A 73 15.27 0.38 -10.29
N ASN A 74 16.39 1.10 -10.35
CA ASN A 74 16.73 2.03 -11.43
C ASN A 74 16.73 1.37 -12.83
N ARG A 75 16.96 0.05 -12.91
CA ARG A 75 16.93 -0.72 -14.17
C ARG A 75 15.51 -0.96 -14.67
N ILE A 76 14.52 -0.87 -13.78
CA ILE A 76 13.11 -1.16 -14.05
C ILE A 76 12.32 0.13 -14.21
N GLN A 77 12.60 1.17 -13.41
CA GLN A 77 11.81 2.41 -13.40
C GLN A 77 11.86 3.20 -14.72
N THR A 78 12.90 2.98 -15.54
CA THR A 78 13.03 3.58 -16.87
C THR A 78 12.25 2.81 -17.94
N LEU A 79 11.71 1.64 -17.62
CA LEU A 79 10.85 0.83 -18.48
C LEU A 79 9.40 1.32 -18.37
N THR A 80 9.12 2.53 -18.86
CA THR A 80 7.77 3.12 -18.94
C THR A 80 6.89 2.53 -20.04
N GLY A 81 7.36 1.51 -20.78
CA GLY A 81 6.53 0.78 -21.73
C GLY A 81 5.44 -0.03 -21.01
N PHE A 82 4.18 0.15 -21.41
CA PHE A 82 3.01 -0.57 -20.91
C PHE A 82 3.31 -2.07 -20.71
N ARG A 83 3.42 -2.49 -19.46
CA ARG A 83 3.43 -3.90 -19.05
C ARG A 83 2.25 -4.16 -18.14
N SER A 84 1.06 -3.83 -18.63
CA SER A 84 -0.11 -4.62 -18.25
C SER A 84 0.15 -6.00 -18.83
N GLY A 85 0.81 -6.86 -18.07
CA GLY A 85 0.72 -8.29 -18.30
C GLY A 85 -0.74 -8.62 -18.13
N ASP A 86 -1.47 -8.69 -19.24
CA ASP A 86 -2.74 -9.36 -19.29
C ASP A 86 -2.50 -10.70 -18.59
N SER A 87 -3.24 -10.95 -17.51
CA SER A 87 -2.96 -12.09 -16.64
C SER A 87 -3.16 -13.43 -17.34
N GLY A 88 -3.56 -13.45 -18.62
CA GLY A 88 -3.99 -14.63 -19.37
C GLY A 88 -5.27 -15.25 -18.83
N ASN A 89 -5.62 -14.94 -17.57
CA ASN A 89 -6.86 -15.30 -16.94
C ASN A 89 -7.96 -14.41 -17.52
N GLY A 90 -8.72 -14.96 -18.46
CA GLY A 90 -10.03 -14.43 -18.80
C GLY A 90 -10.85 -14.23 -17.52
N LEU A 91 -11.71 -13.21 -17.50
CA LEU A 91 -12.66 -12.98 -16.42
C LEU A 91 -13.53 -14.24 -16.26
N GLN A 92 -13.16 -15.16 -15.36
CA GLN A 92 -14.05 -16.22 -14.95
C GLN A 92 -15.07 -15.62 -13.98
N ALA A 93 -16.34 -15.65 -14.37
CA ALA A 93 -17.43 -15.46 -13.43
C ALA A 93 -17.27 -16.53 -12.34
N THR A 94 -17.24 -16.11 -11.07
CA THR A 94 -17.40 -17.05 -9.97
C THR A 94 -18.79 -17.68 -10.12
N GLU A 95 -18.87 -19.00 -10.26
CA GLU A 95 -20.14 -19.70 -10.33
C GLU A 95 -20.97 -19.33 -9.08
N HIS A 96 -22.12 -18.72 -9.32
CA HIS A 96 -23.20 -18.54 -8.35
C HIS A 96 -22.92 -17.62 -7.12
N LYS A 97 -22.48 -16.38 -7.36
CA LYS A 97 -22.66 -15.28 -6.39
C LYS A 97 -23.32 -14.05 -7.03
N GLY A 98 -24.55 -14.21 -7.50
CA GLY A 98 -25.43 -13.07 -7.70
C GLY A 98 -25.80 -12.49 -6.33
N CYS A 99 -25.69 -11.17 -6.16
CA CYS A 99 -26.26 -10.50 -4.99
C CYS A 99 -27.77 -10.79 -4.96
N ASN A 100 -28.27 -11.30 -3.83
CA ASN A 100 -29.71 -11.38 -3.63
C ASN A 100 -30.29 -9.96 -3.68
N PRO A 101 -31.42 -9.74 -4.37
CA PRO A 101 -32.08 -8.44 -4.35
C PRO A 101 -32.51 -8.13 -2.92
N ILE A 102 -32.09 -6.98 -2.41
CA ILE A 102 -32.65 -6.42 -1.18
C ILE A 102 -34.07 -5.97 -1.55
N GLN A 103 -35.09 -6.70 -1.06
CA GLN A 103 -36.47 -6.22 -1.10
C GLN A 103 -36.65 -5.20 0.02
N GLU A 104 -36.36 -3.93 -0.26
CA GLU A 104 -36.76 -2.84 0.61
C GLU A 104 -38.14 -2.35 0.16
N SER A 105 -39.17 -2.69 0.94
CA SER A 105 -40.54 -2.22 0.72
C SER A 105 -40.69 -0.85 1.36
N THR A 106 -40.68 0.21 0.56
CA THR A 106 -41.07 1.56 1.00
C THR A 106 -42.58 1.61 1.19
N ILE A 107 -43.05 1.69 2.43
CA ILE A 107 -44.43 2.05 2.75
C ILE A 107 -44.52 3.58 2.65
N GLY A 108 -45.36 4.07 1.74
CA GLY A 108 -45.67 5.48 1.59
C GLY A 108 -46.54 6.01 2.73
N GLU A 109 -46.33 7.28 3.05
CA GLU A 109 -47.05 8.08 4.05
C GLU A 109 -48.57 8.11 3.80
N VAL A 110 -49.32 8.16 4.91
CA VAL A 110 -50.64 8.81 5.03
C VAL A 110 -50.59 9.72 6.24
#